data_AF-A0A934KIB4-F1
#
_entry.id   AF-A0A934KIB4-F1
#
_cell.length_a   1.000
_cell.length_b   1.000
_cell.length_c   1.000
_cell.angle_alpha   90.00
_cell.angle_beta   90.00
_cell.angle_gamma   90.00
#
_symmetry.space_group_name_H-M   'P 1'
#
loop_
_entity.id
_entity.type
_entity.pdbx_description
1 polymer ?
#
loop_
_entity_poly.entity_id
_entity_poly.type
_entity_poly.pdbx_seq_one_letter_code
_entity_poly.pdbx_strand_id
1 'polypeptide(L)'
;MAAQMAPPMDGDLIARAGREIWDRRITSVRRRIDGSRIRQRVAAIDSLIGILEERHLTGERSFDRVLRQRLYNLEHEVGLPLPRKAVRARNTVRLHAALLDWQETILDALMPERLRFPDVHDNDWATPTPLGW
;
A
#
# COMPACT_ATOMS: atom_id res chain seq x y z
N MET A 1 43.99 55.89 -6.22
CA MET A 1 43.03 55.38 -5.21
C MET A 1 42.18 54.33 -5.88
N ALA A 2 42.34 53.05 -5.53
CA ALA A 2 41.62 51.94 -6.16
C ALA A 2 40.40 51.56 -5.32
N ALA A 3 39.21 51.69 -5.90
CA ALA A 3 37.96 51.24 -5.30
C ALA A 3 37.91 49.71 -5.31
N GLN A 4 37.85 49.09 -4.14
CA GLN A 4 37.61 47.66 -4.00
C GLN A 4 36.11 47.41 -4.12
N MET A 5 35.68 46.87 -5.27
CA MET A 5 34.34 46.29 -5.44
C MET A 5 34.30 44.93 -4.72
N ALA A 6 33.46 44.82 -3.69
CA ALA A 6 33.14 43.54 -3.07
C ALA A 6 32.37 42.64 -4.06
N PRO A 7 32.61 41.32 -4.11
CA PRO A 7 31.97 40.44 -5.07
C PRO A 7 30.49 40.21 -4.70
N PRO A 8 29.54 40.34 -5.65
CA PRO A 8 28.15 40.00 -5.42
C PRO A 8 27.96 38.49 -5.60
N MET A 9 28.29 37.67 -4.59
CA MET A 9 28.23 36.20 -4.72
C MET A 9 27.51 35.47 -3.57
N ASP A 10 27.21 36.11 -2.43
CA ASP A 10 26.61 35.41 -1.28
C ASP A 10 25.08 35.29 -1.31
N GLY A 11 24.37 36.29 -1.86
CA GLY A 11 22.90 36.31 -1.88
C GLY A 11 22.29 35.19 -2.74
N ASP A 12 22.90 34.91 -3.89
CA ASP A 12 22.44 33.86 -4.81
C ASP A 12 22.76 32.46 -4.31
N LEU A 13 23.87 32.28 -3.59
CA LEU A 13 24.23 31.02 -2.94
C LEU A 13 23.29 30.71 -1.77
N ILE A 14 22.95 31.71 -0.95
CA ILE A 14 21.99 31.57 0.15
C ILE A 14 20.57 31.31 -0.40
N ALA A 15 20.16 32.02 -1.46
CA ALA A 15 18.87 31.78 -2.11
C ALA A 15 18.78 30.40 -2.77
N ARG A 16 19.87 29.91 -3.38
CA ARG A 16 19.95 28.56 -3.94
C ARG A 16 19.91 27.48 -2.86
N ALA A 17 20.65 27.66 -1.77
CA ALA A 17 20.62 26.75 -0.62
C ALA A 17 19.24 26.71 0.04
N GLY A 18 18.56 27.86 0.15
CA GLY A 18 17.18 27.94 0.65
C GLY A 18 16.16 27.17 -0.20
N ARG A 19 16.25 27.27 -1.53
CA ARG A 19 15.40 26.49 -2.45
C ARG A 19 15.66 24.99 -2.34
N GLU A 20 16.92 24.59 -2.23
CA GLU A 20 17.29 23.18 -2.12
C GLU A 20 16.80 22.55 -0.79
N ILE A 21 16.87 23.29 0.32
CA ILE A 21 16.31 22.86 1.62
C ILE A 21 14.78 22.74 1.54
N TRP A 22 14.13 23.68 0.87
CA TRP A 22 12.68 23.66 0.66
C TRP A 22 12.24 22.45 -0.17
N ASP A 23 12.89 22.18 -1.30
CA ASP A 23 12.56 21.05 -2.18
C ASP A 23 12.77 19.69 -1.49
N ARG A 24 13.84 19.54 -0.68
CA ARG A 24 14.06 18.35 0.15
C ARG A 24 12.97 18.17 1.20
N ARG A 25 12.49 19.26 1.80
CA ARG A 25 11.41 19.23 2.79
C ARG A 25 10.07 18.85 2.15
N ILE A 26 9.75 19.42 0.99
CA ILE A 26 8.55 19.07 0.22
C ILE A 26 8.60 17.60 -0.22
N THR A 27 9.76 17.11 -0.66
CA THR A 27 9.93 15.70 -1.07
C THR A 27 9.78 14.74 0.10
N SER A 28 10.33 15.05 1.27
CA SER A 28 10.20 14.19 2.46
C SER A 28 8.78 14.19 3.03
N VAL A 29 8.09 15.32 3.01
CA VAL A 29 6.67 15.43 3.39
C VAL A 29 5.81 14.64 2.42
N ARG A 30 6.04 14.77 1.10
CA ARG A 30 5.36 13.97 0.07
C ARG A 30 5.57 12.48 0.32
N ARG A 31 6.81 12.01 0.48
CA ARG A 31 7.09 10.59 0.81
C ARG A 31 6.40 10.11 2.09
N ARG A 32 6.33 10.95 3.13
CA ARG A 32 5.63 10.61 4.39
C ARG A 32 4.11 10.53 4.21
N ILE A 33 3.54 11.48 3.46
CA ILE A 33 2.10 11.51 3.14
C ILE A 33 1.75 10.31 2.24
N ASP A 34 2.58 10.00 1.25
CA ASP A 34 2.41 8.87 0.34
C ASP A 34 2.47 7.56 1.13
N GLY A 35 3.46 7.39 2.00
CA GLY A 35 3.55 6.23 2.90
C GLY A 35 2.37 6.12 3.87
N SER A 36 1.82 7.25 4.36
CA SER A 36 0.62 7.25 5.21
C SER A 36 -0.63 6.80 4.43
N ARG A 37 -0.78 7.27 3.19
CA ARG A 37 -1.90 6.89 2.33
C ARG A 37 -1.83 5.42 1.92
N ILE A 38 -0.64 4.91 1.62
CA ILE A 38 -0.42 3.48 1.34
C ILE A 38 -0.84 2.65 2.55
N ARG A 39 -0.35 2.98 3.76
CA ARG A 39 -0.73 2.28 4.99
C ARG A 39 -2.24 2.32 5.24
N GLN A 40 -2.89 3.45 5.01
CA GLN A 40 -4.33 3.59 5.20
C GLN A 40 -5.12 2.69 4.24
N ARG A 41 -4.72 2.62 2.97
CA ARG A 41 -5.35 1.74 1.96
C ARG A 41 -5.20 0.26 2.31
N VAL A 42 -3.99 -0.14 2.71
CA VAL A 42 -3.68 -1.51 3.11
C VAL A 42 -4.48 -1.90 4.36
N ALA A 43 -4.53 -1.02 5.36
CA ALA A 43 -5.28 -1.26 6.60
C ALA A 43 -6.79 -1.41 6.38
N ALA A 44 -7.37 -0.67 5.42
CA ALA A 44 -8.78 -0.83 5.06
C ALA A 44 -9.07 -2.24 4.48
N ILE A 45 -8.16 -2.74 3.64
CA ILE A 45 -8.26 -4.09 3.07
C ILE A 45 -8.06 -5.16 4.17
N ASP A 46 -7.05 -4.99 5.03
CA ASP A 46 -6.78 -5.90 6.17
C ASP A 46 -7.99 -6.01 7.10
N SER A 47 -8.66 -4.89 7.38
CA SER A 47 -9.86 -4.89 8.22
C SER A 47 -10.98 -5.76 7.64
N LEU A 48 -11.18 -5.71 6.31
CA LEU A 48 -12.20 -6.55 5.67
C LEU A 48 -11.76 -8.03 5.61
N ILE A 49 -10.47 -8.29 5.39
CA ILE A 49 -9.90 -9.64 5.43
C ILE A 49 -10.12 -10.27 6.81
N GLY A 50 -9.80 -9.56 7.90
CA GLY A 50 -9.99 -10.06 9.26
C GLY A 50 -11.45 -10.42 9.58
N ILE A 51 -12.41 -9.63 9.11
CA ILE A 51 -13.84 -9.96 9.25
C ILE A 51 -14.20 -11.26 8.51
N LEU A 52 -13.60 -11.49 7.33
CA LEU A 52 -13.82 -12.72 6.58
C LEU A 52 -13.21 -13.91 7.31
N GLU A 53 -12.03 -13.76 7.89
CA GLU A 53 -11.37 -14.81 8.69
C GLU A 53 -12.21 -15.18 9.92
N GLU A 54 -12.72 -14.20 10.66
CA GLU A 54 -13.63 -14.43 11.79
C GLU A 54 -14.88 -15.23 11.36
N ARG A 55 -15.47 -14.89 10.22
CA ARG A 55 -16.60 -15.64 9.66
C ARG A 55 -16.21 -17.05 9.22
N HIS A 56 -15.00 -17.24 8.71
CA HIS A 56 -14.51 -18.58 8.36
C HIS A 56 -14.34 -19.46 9.59
N LEU A 57 -13.86 -18.89 10.71
CA LEU A 57 -13.72 -19.59 11.98
C LEU A 57 -15.07 -20.05 12.55
N THR A 58 -16.15 -19.29 12.31
CA THR A 58 -17.52 -19.68 12.70
C THR A 58 -18.24 -20.56 11.69
N GLY A 59 -17.59 -20.89 10.56
CA GLY A 59 -18.16 -21.68 9.47
C GLY A 59 -19.13 -20.89 8.57
N GLU A 60 -19.25 -19.58 8.76
CA GLU A 60 -20.13 -18.72 7.98
C GLU A 60 -19.53 -18.43 6.60
N ARG A 61 -20.19 -18.97 5.56
CA ARG A 61 -19.77 -18.81 4.16
C ARG A 61 -20.67 -17.90 3.33
N SER A 62 -21.69 -17.31 3.98
CA SER A 62 -22.75 -16.55 3.32
C SER A 62 -22.27 -15.15 2.90
N PHE A 63 -22.79 -14.68 1.77
CA PHE A 63 -22.48 -13.35 1.24
C PHE A 63 -23.67 -12.41 1.43
N ASP A 64 -23.79 -11.89 2.64
CA ASP A 64 -24.92 -11.08 3.07
C ASP A 64 -24.88 -9.63 2.53
N ARG A 65 -25.92 -8.85 2.84
CA ARG A 65 -26.04 -7.44 2.45
C ARG A 65 -25.01 -6.56 3.15
N VAL A 66 -24.62 -6.89 4.38
CA VAL A 66 -23.65 -6.11 5.17
C VAL A 66 -22.27 -6.19 4.52
N LEU A 67 -21.87 -7.39 4.09
CA LEU A 67 -20.62 -7.64 3.40
C LEU A 67 -20.56 -6.93 2.04
N ARG A 68 -21.67 -6.90 1.30
CA ARG A 68 -21.79 -6.09 0.07
C ARG A 68 -21.57 -4.60 0.32
N GLN A 69 -22.18 -4.07 1.39
CA GLN A 69 -22.01 -2.66 1.74
C GLN A 69 -20.56 -2.37 2.15
N ARG A 70 -19.93 -3.26 2.93
CA ARG A 70 -18.52 -3.12 3.31
C ARG A 70 -17.59 -3.14 2.09
N LEU A 71 -17.86 -4.00 1.11
CA LEU A 71 -17.10 -4.00 -0.15
C LEU A 71 -17.25 -2.71 -0.93
N TYR A 72 -18.47 -2.20 -1.05
CA TYR A 72 -18.70 -0.90 -1.69
C TYR A 72 -17.93 0.22 -0.98
N ASN A 73 -17.98 0.26 0.35
CA ASN A 73 -17.24 1.26 1.13
C ASN A 73 -15.72 1.08 0.97
N LEU A 74 -15.23 -0.15 0.90
CA LEU A 74 -13.80 -0.44 0.73
C LEU A 74 -13.27 0.12 -0.60
N GLU A 75 -14.03 0.02 -1.69
CA GLU A 75 -13.67 0.61 -2.98
C GLU A 75 -13.47 2.14 -2.87
N HIS A 76 -14.36 2.81 -2.15
CA HIS A 76 -14.26 4.25 -1.88
C HIS A 76 -13.09 4.62 -0.96
N GLU A 77 -12.87 3.85 0.12
CA GLU A 77 -11.79 4.08 1.08
C GLU A 77 -10.40 3.87 0.48
N VAL A 78 -10.25 2.83 -0.34
CA VAL A 78 -8.99 2.54 -1.04
C VAL A 78 -8.77 3.54 -2.18
N GLY A 79 -9.85 4.01 -2.82
CA GLY A 79 -9.81 4.91 -3.96
C GLY A 79 -9.28 4.23 -5.23
N LEU A 80 -9.39 2.91 -5.32
CA LEU A 80 -9.06 2.09 -6.47
C LEU A 80 -10.23 1.13 -6.73
N PRO A 81 -10.52 0.81 -8.00
CA PRO A 81 -11.62 -0.06 -8.33
C PRO A 81 -11.39 -1.47 -7.77
N LEU A 82 -12.47 -2.09 -7.30
CA LEU A 82 -12.42 -3.49 -6.87
C LEU A 82 -12.08 -4.40 -8.05
N PRO A 83 -11.26 -5.45 -7.85
CA PRO A 83 -10.96 -6.39 -8.92
C PRO A 83 -12.21 -7.20 -9.27
N ARG A 84 -12.35 -7.55 -10.55
CA ARG A 84 -13.47 -8.37 -11.05
C ARG A 84 -13.66 -9.68 -10.27
N LYS A 85 -12.56 -10.28 -9.77
CA LYS A 85 -12.59 -11.49 -8.94
C LYS A 85 -13.34 -11.25 -7.62
N ALA A 86 -13.12 -10.12 -6.95
CA ALA A 86 -13.79 -9.76 -5.71
C ALA A 86 -15.28 -9.45 -5.96
N VAL A 87 -15.59 -8.69 -7.01
CA VAL A 87 -16.99 -8.36 -7.38
C VAL A 87 -17.81 -9.61 -7.72
N ARG A 88 -17.18 -10.62 -8.33
CA ARG A 88 -17.84 -11.88 -8.74
C ARG A 88 -17.73 -13.00 -7.70
N ALA A 89 -17.17 -12.73 -6.52
CA ALA A 89 -17.02 -13.73 -5.48
C ALA A 89 -18.39 -14.26 -5.04
N ARG A 90 -18.56 -15.59 -5.08
CA ARG A 90 -19.83 -16.26 -4.74
C ARG A 90 -19.92 -16.71 -3.29
N ASN A 91 -18.81 -16.62 -2.54
CA ASN A 91 -18.72 -16.96 -1.13
C ASN A 91 -17.57 -16.17 -0.49
N THR A 92 -17.53 -16.18 0.84
CA THR A 92 -16.54 -15.44 1.64
C THR A 92 -15.11 -15.90 1.41
N VAL A 93 -14.88 -17.19 1.10
CA VAL A 93 -13.54 -17.75 0.82
C VAL A 93 -12.97 -17.19 -0.49
N ARG A 94 -13.77 -17.19 -1.56
CA ARG A 94 -13.37 -16.63 -2.85
C ARG A 94 -13.20 -15.12 -2.79
N LEU A 95 -13.98 -14.44 -1.94
CA LEU A 95 -13.81 -13.02 -1.69
C LEU A 95 -12.47 -12.76 -0.99
N HIS A 96 -12.18 -13.51 0.07
CA HIS A 96 -10.94 -13.39 0.83
C HIS A 96 -9.71 -13.55 -0.08
N ALA A 97 -9.65 -14.63 -0.87
CA ALA A 97 -8.55 -14.83 -1.83
C ALA A 97 -8.44 -13.68 -2.83
N ALA A 98 -9.56 -13.16 -3.34
CA ALA A 98 -9.54 -12.03 -4.27
C ALA A 98 -9.09 -10.71 -3.64
N LEU A 99 -9.28 -10.53 -2.32
CA LEU A 99 -8.81 -9.34 -1.59
C LEU A 99 -7.31 -9.44 -1.29
N LEU A 100 -6.78 -10.62 -1.01
CA LEU A 100 -5.34 -10.86 -0.89
C LEU A 100 -4.61 -10.55 -2.21
N ASP A 101 -5.08 -11.11 -3.33
CA ASP A 101 -4.55 -10.81 -4.68
C ASP A 101 -4.55 -9.28 -4.95
N TRP A 102 -5.60 -8.59 -4.51
CA TRP A 102 -5.75 -7.15 -4.72
C TRP A 102 -4.77 -6.35 -3.88
N GLN A 103 -4.61 -6.72 -2.61
CA GLN A 103 -3.66 -6.10 -1.71
C GLN A 103 -2.24 -6.23 -2.25
N GLU A 104 -1.87 -7.42 -2.74
CA GLU A 104 -0.57 -7.65 -3.37
C GLU A 104 -0.38 -6.75 -4.60
N THR A 105 -1.37 -6.71 -5.51
CA THR A 105 -1.34 -5.83 -6.69
C THR A 105 -1.16 -4.35 -6.31
N ILE A 106 -1.83 -3.89 -5.25
CA ILE A 106 -1.72 -2.52 -4.75
C ILE A 106 -0.33 -2.26 -4.17
N LEU A 107 0.19 -3.20 -3.39
CA LEU A 107 1.52 -3.10 -2.79
C LEU A 107 2.61 -3.08 -3.87
N ASP A 108 2.50 -3.90 -4.91
CA ASP A 108 3.48 -3.94 -6.01
C ASP A 108 3.47 -2.63 -6.81
N ALA A 109 2.29 -2.06 -7.04
CA ALA A 109 2.15 -0.78 -7.74
C ALA A 109 2.67 0.42 -6.91
N LEU A 110 2.52 0.37 -5.59
CA LEU A 110 2.84 1.50 -4.70
C LEU A 110 4.20 1.38 -3.99
N MET A 111 4.76 0.19 -3.94
CA MET A 111 6.08 -0.11 -3.37
C MET A 111 6.86 -1.02 -4.33
N PRO A 112 7.32 -0.50 -5.49
CA PRO A 112 8.05 -1.29 -6.48
C PRO A 112 9.33 -1.93 -5.91
N GLU A 113 9.88 -1.38 -4.83
CA GLU A 113 11.02 -1.98 -4.13
C GLU A 113 10.70 -3.33 -3.48
N ARG A 114 9.44 -3.70 -3.23
CA ARG A 114 9.05 -5.04 -2.75
C ARG A 114 9.40 -6.12 -3.76
N LEU A 115 9.31 -5.81 -5.06
CA LEU A 115 9.70 -6.73 -6.14
C LEU A 115 11.20 -7.04 -6.16
N ARG A 116 12.03 -6.31 -5.39
CA ARG A 116 13.45 -6.62 -5.21
C ARG A 116 13.71 -7.73 -4.18
N PHE A 117 12.68 -8.15 -3.45
CA PHE A 117 12.73 -9.22 -2.46
C PHE A 117 11.70 -10.32 -2.81
N PRO A 118 11.86 -11.01 -3.96
CA PRO A 118 10.91 -12.04 -4.41
C PRO A 118 10.77 -13.21 -3.41
N ASP A 119 11.82 -13.49 -2.63
CA ASP A 119 11.86 -14.56 -1.63
C ASP A 119 10.82 -14.40 -0.49
N VAL A 120 10.15 -13.25 -0.37
CA VAL A 120 9.05 -13.02 0.59
C VAL A 120 7.67 -13.40 0.01
N HIS A 121 7.57 -13.53 -1.31
CA HIS A 121 6.33 -13.88 -2.01
C HIS A 121 6.19 -15.41 -2.22
N ASP A 122 7.31 -16.13 -2.23
CA ASP A 122 7.35 -17.61 -2.20
C ASP A 122 7.34 -18.12 -0.75
N ASN A 123 6.18 -18.08 -0.07
CA ASN A 123 6.00 -18.92 1.11
C ASN A 123 5.16 -20.14 0.76
N ASP A 124 5.87 -21.09 0.13
CA ASP A 124 5.59 -22.52 0.09
C ASP A 124 5.35 -23.06 1.51
N TRP A 125 4.17 -22.82 2.07
CA TRP A 125 3.66 -23.64 3.19
C TRP A 125 3.04 -24.95 2.68
N ALA A 126 2.89 -25.09 1.35
CA ALA A 126 2.24 -26.23 0.70
C ALA A 126 3.18 -27.40 0.35
N THR A 127 4.49 -27.27 0.60
CA THR A 127 5.43 -28.39 0.42
C THR A 127 5.65 -29.06 1.77
N PRO A 128 4.99 -30.19 2.09
CA PRO A 128 5.37 -30.96 3.27
C PRO A 128 6.79 -31.43 3.04
N THR A 129 7.74 -30.90 3.80
CA THR A 129 9.08 -31.47 3.92
C THR A 129 8.90 -32.94 4.27
N PRO A 130 9.27 -33.90 3.41
CA PRO A 130 9.20 -35.29 3.80
C PRO A 130 10.27 -35.48 4.88
N LEU A 131 9.84 -35.62 6.13
CA LEU A 131 10.69 -36.12 7.19
C LEU A 131 11.04 -37.55 6.80
N GLY A 132 12.24 -37.71 6.23
CA GLY A 132 12.84 -38.99 5.96
C GLY A 132 12.93 -39.79 7.25
N TRP A 133 12.37 -41.00 7.21
CA TRP A 133 12.61 -42.08 8.15
C TRP A 133 13.93 -42.77 7.82
#